data_AF-A0A1Z4V7V3-F1
#
_entry.id   AF-A0A1Z4V7V3-F1
#
_cell.length_a   1.000
_cell.length_b   1.000
_cell.length_c   1.000
_cell.angle_alpha   90.00
_cell.angle_beta   90.00
_cell.angle_gamma   90.00
#
_symmetry.space_group_name_H-M   'P 1'
#
loop_
_entity.id
_entity.type
_entity.pdbx_description
1 polymer ?
#
loop_
_entity_poly.entity_id
_entity_poly.type
_entity_poly.pdbx_seq_one_letter_code
_entity_poly.pdbx_strand_id
1 'polypeptide(L)'
;MTNNKLFPRKKPLLLLAMGFFTSALLPILPSKAENVFLPSNAPLQLDLLTQPKDNIITAKTIDPQKLTVPSLWWAKENSEKQLLDNWIVYPPSQTEAPRADLIINQQIWSLLDYFGKYVFVNRLGSLASKYGYNIRIFNYQKEPLATYTCNFPQSPVSCRLQMNNQTKVGFSFAL
;
A
#
# COMPACT_ATOMS: atom_id res chain seq x y z
N MET A 1 -32.37 19.23 81.83
CA MET A 1 -33.56 18.37 82.00
C MET A 1 -33.81 17.63 80.69
N THR A 2 -33.91 16.32 80.82
CA THR A 2 -34.24 15.30 79.81
C THR A 2 -35.51 15.63 79.03
N ASN A 3 -35.56 15.26 77.74
CA ASN A 3 -36.53 14.27 77.28
C ASN A 3 -36.29 13.82 75.83
N ASN A 4 -36.15 12.50 75.69
CA ASN A 4 -36.21 11.74 74.46
C ASN A 4 -37.62 11.81 73.85
N LYS A 5 -37.70 11.86 72.52
CA LYS A 5 -38.80 11.24 71.79
C LYS A 5 -38.27 10.42 70.61
N LEU A 6 -38.43 9.11 70.73
CA LEU A 6 -38.35 8.14 69.64
C LEU A 6 -39.39 8.49 68.58
N PHE A 7 -38.99 8.48 67.30
CA PHE A 7 -39.91 8.41 66.17
C PHE A 7 -39.63 7.13 65.33
N PRO A 8 -40.68 6.44 64.85
CA PRO A 8 -40.58 5.08 64.36
C PRO A 8 -40.08 4.97 62.91
N ARG A 9 -39.30 3.91 62.68
CA ARG A 9 -38.71 3.46 61.42
C ARG A 9 -39.78 3.04 60.41
N LYS A 10 -40.06 3.89 59.41
CA LYS A 10 -40.83 3.49 58.22
C LYS A 10 -39.92 2.75 57.24
N LYS A 11 -40.26 1.49 56.91
CA LYS A 11 -39.58 0.69 55.89
C LYS A 11 -39.92 1.24 54.49
N PRO A 12 -38.95 1.48 53.60
CA PRO A 12 -39.25 1.84 52.23
C PRO A 12 -39.66 0.59 51.45
N LEU A 13 -40.84 0.65 50.84
CA LEU A 13 -41.36 -0.32 49.88
C LEU A 13 -40.49 -0.20 48.61
N LEU A 14 -39.68 -1.21 48.35
CA LEU A 14 -38.79 -1.27 47.19
C LEU A 14 -39.61 -1.63 45.94
N LEU A 15 -40.06 -0.61 45.20
CA LEU A 15 -40.67 -0.78 43.89
C LEU A 15 -39.56 -1.10 42.87
N LEU A 16 -39.48 -2.37 42.48
CA LEU A 16 -38.58 -2.87 41.46
C LEU A 16 -39.16 -2.50 40.07
N ALA A 17 -38.83 -1.32 39.56
CA ALA A 17 -39.17 -0.95 38.19
C ALA A 17 -38.21 -1.69 37.22
N MET A 18 -38.69 -2.78 36.62
CA MET A 18 -38.02 -3.40 35.46
C MET A 18 -38.19 -2.47 34.26
N GLY A 19 -37.21 -1.59 34.03
CA GLY A 19 -37.10 -0.85 32.79
C GLY A 19 -36.68 -1.80 31.65
N PHE A 20 -37.61 -2.10 30.75
CA PHE A 20 -37.28 -2.68 29.46
C PHE A 20 -36.56 -1.60 28.63
N PHE A 21 -35.23 -1.63 28.60
CA PHE A 21 -34.46 -0.90 27.59
C PHE A 21 -34.76 -1.54 26.24
N THR A 22 -35.60 -0.88 25.45
CA THR A 22 -35.76 -1.19 24.03
C THR A 22 -34.45 -0.84 23.32
N SER A 23 -33.57 -1.83 23.13
CA SER A 23 -32.42 -1.68 22.23
C SER A 23 -32.94 -1.42 20.82
N ALA A 24 -32.85 -0.15 20.39
CA ALA A 24 -33.05 0.21 19.00
C ALA A 24 -31.96 -0.49 18.17
N LEU A 25 -32.34 -1.55 17.46
CA LEU A 25 -31.50 -2.17 16.43
C LEU A 25 -31.35 -1.15 15.30
N LEU A 26 -30.24 -0.41 15.31
CA LEU A 26 -29.84 0.38 14.14
C LEU A 26 -29.61 -0.59 12.97
N PRO A 27 -30.24 -0.38 11.80
CA PRO A 27 -29.96 -1.21 10.64
C PRO A 27 -28.49 -1.01 10.25
N ILE A 28 -27.72 -2.11 10.25
CA ILE A 28 -26.36 -2.13 9.72
C ILE A 28 -26.48 -1.86 8.22
N LEU A 29 -26.09 -0.66 7.79
CA LEU A 29 -26.02 -0.34 6.37
C LEU A 29 -24.97 -1.27 5.72
N PRO A 30 -25.27 -1.89 4.58
CA PRO A 30 -24.28 -2.70 3.87
C PRO A 30 -23.10 -1.80 3.47
N SER A 31 -21.89 -2.18 3.90
CA SER A 31 -20.66 -1.54 3.44
C SER A 31 -20.56 -1.73 1.93
N LYS A 32 -20.40 -0.63 1.18
CA LYS A 32 -20.05 -0.70 -0.24
C LYS A 32 -18.69 -1.41 -0.32
N ALA A 33 -18.64 -2.59 -0.93
CA ALA A 33 -17.37 -3.26 -1.18
C ALA A 33 -16.53 -2.34 -2.08
N GLU A 34 -15.37 -1.92 -1.59
CA GLU A 34 -14.40 -1.22 -2.44
C GLU A 34 -13.99 -2.19 -3.54
N ASN A 35 -14.18 -1.84 -4.82
CA ASN A 35 -13.65 -2.63 -5.93
C ASN A 35 -12.14 -2.77 -5.69
N VAL A 36 -11.66 -3.97 -5.39
CA VAL A 36 -10.24 -4.17 -5.09
C VAL A 36 -9.50 -4.28 -6.42
N PHE A 37 -8.80 -3.22 -6.82
CA PHE A 37 -7.90 -3.24 -7.97
C PHE A 37 -6.64 -4.01 -7.54
N LEU A 38 -6.36 -5.12 -8.23
CA LEU A 38 -5.25 -5.99 -7.90
C LEU A 38 -4.02 -5.64 -8.74
N PRO A 39 -2.80 -5.74 -8.16
CA PRO A 39 -1.59 -5.62 -8.95
C PRO A 39 -1.52 -6.72 -10.02
N SER A 40 -0.82 -6.46 -11.13
CA SER A 40 -0.57 -7.51 -12.13
C SER A 40 0.20 -8.68 -11.51
N ASN A 41 -0.15 -9.89 -11.94
CA ASN A 41 0.53 -11.14 -11.60
C ASN A 41 1.60 -11.55 -12.63
N ALA A 42 1.84 -10.75 -13.67
CA ALA A 42 2.85 -11.08 -14.67
C ALA A 42 4.26 -11.15 -14.06
N PRO A 43 5.10 -12.10 -14.47
CA PRO A 43 6.43 -12.26 -13.91
C PRO A 43 7.34 -11.08 -14.25
N LEU A 44 8.31 -10.80 -13.36
CA LEU A 44 9.37 -9.84 -13.62
C LEU A 44 10.33 -10.37 -14.71
N GLN A 45 10.54 -9.58 -15.75
CA GLN A 45 11.35 -9.93 -16.93
C GLN A 45 12.71 -9.19 -16.89
N LEU A 46 13.63 -9.65 -16.03
CA LEU A 46 14.94 -9.02 -15.85
C LEU A 46 15.82 -9.01 -17.11
N ASP A 47 15.56 -9.91 -18.05
CA ASP A 47 16.20 -9.95 -19.38
C ASP A 47 15.99 -8.67 -20.18
N LEU A 48 14.87 -7.96 -19.97
CA LEU A 48 14.60 -6.69 -20.64
C LEU A 48 15.55 -5.56 -20.21
N LEU A 49 16.28 -5.71 -19.09
CA LEU A 49 17.30 -4.73 -18.66
C LEU A 49 18.57 -4.79 -19.52
N THR A 50 18.81 -5.89 -20.21
CA THR A 50 19.95 -6.07 -21.11
C THR A 50 19.53 -6.05 -22.57
N GLN A 51 18.35 -6.57 -22.88
CA GLN A 51 17.79 -6.66 -24.23
C GLN A 51 16.35 -6.13 -24.24
N PRO A 52 16.16 -4.80 -24.16
CA PRO A 52 14.83 -4.22 -24.21
C PRO A 52 14.20 -4.48 -25.59
N LYS A 53 12.93 -4.89 -25.59
CA LYS A 53 12.11 -5.03 -26.81
C LYS A 53 11.41 -3.72 -27.09
N ASP A 54 11.13 -3.40 -28.36
CA ASP A 54 9.98 -2.58 -28.75
C ASP A 54 9.83 -1.30 -27.93
N ASN A 55 8.62 -0.84 -27.74
CA ASN A 55 8.12 0.06 -26.71
C ASN A 55 8.56 -0.07 -25.21
N ILE A 56 9.49 -0.96 -24.79
CA ILE A 56 9.86 -1.11 -23.37
C ILE A 56 10.87 -0.04 -22.93
N ILE A 57 10.53 0.67 -21.86
CA ILE A 57 11.37 1.73 -21.32
C ILE A 57 12.12 1.21 -20.08
N THR A 58 13.44 1.36 -20.09
CA THR A 58 14.34 0.98 -19.00
C THR A 58 15.27 2.15 -18.69
N ALA A 59 16.16 1.97 -17.70
CA ALA A 59 17.22 2.95 -17.43
C ALA A 59 18.16 3.18 -18.63
N LYS A 60 18.24 2.24 -19.58
CA LYS A 60 19.10 2.33 -20.77
C LYS A 60 18.40 2.87 -22.01
N THR A 61 17.06 2.91 -22.01
CA THR A 61 16.25 3.36 -23.15
C THR A 61 15.54 4.69 -22.86
N ILE A 62 16.08 5.47 -21.92
CA ILE A 62 15.61 6.83 -21.67
C ILE A 62 15.83 7.70 -22.91
N ASP A 63 14.89 8.59 -23.17
CA ASP A 63 15.02 9.60 -24.22
C ASP A 63 15.58 10.89 -23.58
N PRO A 64 16.79 11.35 -23.97
CA PRO A 64 17.36 12.57 -23.40
C PRO A 64 16.70 13.85 -23.94
N GLN A 65 15.95 13.79 -25.04
CA GLN A 65 15.34 14.96 -25.67
C GLN A 65 13.91 15.21 -25.16
N LYS A 66 13.26 14.23 -24.56
CA LYS A 66 11.91 14.36 -24.00
C LYS A 66 11.78 13.67 -22.65
N LEU A 67 10.84 14.14 -21.83
CA LEU A 67 10.57 13.50 -20.55
C LEU A 67 10.14 12.04 -20.77
N THR A 68 10.94 11.11 -20.28
CA THR A 68 10.61 9.69 -20.31
C THR A 68 9.50 9.42 -19.28
N VAL A 69 8.45 8.72 -19.69
CA VAL A 69 7.25 8.48 -18.86
C VAL A 69 7.22 7.03 -18.34
N PRO A 70 6.91 6.80 -17.05
CA PRO A 70 6.89 7.80 -15.98
C PRO A 70 8.31 8.34 -15.71
N SER A 71 8.42 9.55 -15.16
CA SER A 71 9.67 10.30 -14.93
C SER A 71 10.61 9.70 -13.88
N LEU A 72 10.81 8.37 -13.91
CA LEU A 72 11.61 7.59 -12.98
C LEU A 72 13.09 7.91 -13.06
N TRP A 73 13.59 8.22 -14.26
CA TRP A 73 14.97 8.70 -14.42
C TRP A 73 15.21 9.98 -13.62
N TRP A 74 14.31 10.95 -13.75
CA TRP A 74 14.40 12.19 -12.99
C TRP A 74 14.29 11.95 -11.48
N ALA A 75 13.38 11.07 -11.05
CA ALA A 75 13.25 10.70 -9.64
C ALA A 75 14.53 10.03 -9.10
N LYS A 76 15.16 9.15 -9.89
CA LYS A 76 16.44 8.54 -9.54
C LYS A 76 17.53 9.58 -9.38
N GLU A 77 17.72 10.49 -10.34
CA GLU A 77 18.81 11.46 -10.29
C GLU A 77 18.67 12.46 -9.13
N ASN A 78 17.43 12.79 -8.72
CA ASN A 78 17.20 13.83 -7.72
C ASN A 78 17.06 13.31 -6.28
N SER A 79 16.40 12.18 -6.05
CA SER A 79 16.07 11.74 -4.69
C SER A 79 16.29 10.26 -4.42
N GLU A 80 16.20 9.40 -5.44
CA GLU A 80 16.18 7.94 -5.24
C GLU A 80 17.47 7.24 -5.68
N LYS A 81 18.56 7.99 -5.95
CA LYS A 81 19.81 7.53 -6.57
C LYS A 81 20.40 6.28 -5.92
N GLN A 82 20.32 6.20 -4.59
CA GLN A 82 20.90 5.11 -3.82
C GLN A 82 20.00 3.87 -3.85
N LEU A 83 18.68 4.05 -3.75
CA LEU A 83 17.74 2.94 -3.55
C LEU A 83 17.15 2.40 -4.86
N LEU A 84 16.76 3.26 -5.80
CA LEU A 84 16.21 2.83 -7.08
C LEU A 84 17.36 2.46 -8.02
N ASP A 85 17.53 1.18 -8.30
CA ASP A 85 18.65 0.70 -9.10
C ASP A 85 18.31 0.63 -10.60
N ASN A 86 17.18 0.02 -10.95
CA ASN A 86 16.69 -0.08 -12.32
C ASN A 86 15.16 -0.02 -12.38
N TRP A 87 14.62 0.06 -13.60
CA TRP A 87 13.19 -0.08 -13.84
C TRP A 87 12.93 -0.70 -15.21
N ILE A 88 11.73 -1.28 -15.34
CA ILE A 88 11.15 -1.72 -16.60
C ILE A 88 9.73 -1.17 -16.66
N VAL A 89 9.45 -0.33 -17.63
CA VAL A 89 8.13 0.26 -17.84
C VAL A 89 7.48 -0.46 -19.01
N TYR A 90 6.30 -0.98 -18.75
CA TYR A 90 5.42 -1.64 -19.69
C TYR A 90 4.30 -0.67 -20.05
N PRO A 91 4.29 -0.14 -21.28
CA PRO A 91 3.17 0.64 -21.80
C PRO A 91 1.86 -0.17 -21.79
N PRO A 92 0.69 0.48 -21.95
CA PRO A 92 -0.58 -0.23 -22.03
C PRO A 92 -0.56 -1.30 -23.13
N SER A 93 -1.13 -2.47 -22.83
CA SER A 93 -1.38 -3.52 -23.81
C SER A 93 -2.86 -3.94 -23.77
N GLN A 94 -3.26 -4.83 -24.67
CA GLN A 94 -4.63 -5.36 -24.68
C GLN A 94 -4.94 -6.20 -23.43
N THR A 95 -3.92 -6.79 -22.81
CA THR A 95 -4.06 -7.76 -21.72
C THR A 95 -3.67 -7.21 -20.36
N GLU A 96 -2.92 -6.10 -20.31
CA GLU A 96 -2.37 -5.57 -19.07
C GLU A 96 -2.44 -4.05 -19.01
N ALA A 97 -2.82 -3.54 -17.84
CA ALA A 97 -2.73 -2.11 -17.53
C ALA A 97 -1.26 -1.64 -17.53
N PRO A 98 -0.99 -0.36 -17.87
CA PRO A 98 0.35 0.19 -17.82
C PRO A 98 0.96 0.02 -16.41
N ARG A 99 2.22 -0.40 -16.37
CA ARG A 99 2.94 -0.56 -15.10
C ARG A 99 4.44 -0.30 -15.24
N ALA A 100 5.07 0.05 -14.14
CA ALA A 100 6.51 0.06 -14.00
C ALA A 100 6.94 -0.92 -12.91
N ASP A 101 7.81 -1.85 -13.27
CA ASP A 101 8.49 -2.72 -12.33
C ASP A 101 9.81 -2.04 -11.94
N LEU A 102 9.91 -1.66 -10.68
CA LEU A 102 11.07 -1.00 -10.09
C LEU A 102 11.96 -2.04 -9.42
N ILE A 103 13.25 -2.00 -9.71
CA ILE A 103 14.25 -2.87 -9.13
C ILE A 103 15.09 -2.04 -8.16
N ILE A 104 15.13 -2.43 -6.89
CA ILE A 104 15.82 -1.69 -5.85
C ILE A 104 17.19 -2.28 -5.50
N ASN A 105 18.06 -1.45 -4.94
CA ASN A 105 19.26 -1.90 -4.25
C ASN A 105 18.85 -2.58 -2.93
N GLN A 106 18.95 -3.90 -2.88
CA GLN A 106 18.51 -4.69 -1.73
C GLN A 106 19.28 -4.39 -0.45
N GLN A 107 20.56 -4.02 -0.55
CA GLN A 107 21.37 -3.67 0.63
C GLN A 107 20.84 -2.41 1.29
N ILE A 108 20.45 -1.41 0.51
CA ILE A 108 19.88 -0.17 1.06
C ILE A 108 18.44 -0.40 1.52
N TRP A 109 17.66 -1.16 0.76
CA TRP A 109 16.30 -1.53 1.15
C TRP A 109 16.24 -2.26 2.49
N SER A 110 17.19 -3.16 2.79
CA SER A 110 17.19 -3.90 4.06
C SER A 110 17.51 -3.01 5.26
N LEU A 111 18.23 -1.90 5.06
CA LEU A 111 18.55 -0.93 6.10
C LEU A 111 17.39 0.01 6.43
N LEU A 112 16.42 0.17 5.52
CA LEU A 112 15.25 1.00 5.76
C LEU A 112 14.27 0.35 6.73
N ASP A 113 13.74 1.15 7.64
CA ASP A 113 12.58 0.78 8.44
C ASP A 113 11.30 0.73 7.57
N TYR A 114 10.18 0.34 8.19
CA TYR A 114 8.90 0.29 7.48
C TYR A 114 8.51 1.65 6.90
N PHE A 115 8.74 2.74 7.64
CA PHE A 115 8.34 4.08 7.23
C PHE A 115 9.14 4.56 6.01
N GLY A 116 10.46 4.38 6.02
CA GLY A 116 11.33 4.71 4.88
C GLY A 116 10.95 3.94 3.63
N LYS A 117 10.66 2.64 3.77
CA LYS A 117 10.14 1.83 2.66
C LYS A 117 8.81 2.38 2.15
N TYR A 118 7.87 2.66 3.05
CA TYR A 118 6.55 3.19 2.70
C TYR A 118 6.66 4.52 1.96
N VAL A 119 7.47 5.45 2.45
CA VAL A 119 7.71 6.75 1.82
C VAL A 119 8.26 6.58 0.40
N PHE A 120 9.22 5.67 0.20
CA PHE A 120 9.76 5.35 -1.12
C PHE A 120 8.66 4.87 -2.07
N VAL A 121 7.88 3.86 -1.66
CA VAL A 121 6.80 3.29 -2.49
C VAL A 121 5.74 4.34 -2.80
N ASN A 122 5.30 5.08 -1.78
CA ASN A 122 4.26 6.09 -1.93
C ASN A 122 4.70 7.22 -2.85
N ARG A 123 5.95 7.70 -2.73
CA ARG A 123 6.49 8.78 -3.57
C ARG A 123 6.56 8.38 -5.03
N LEU A 124 7.17 7.23 -5.34
CA LEU A 124 7.31 6.78 -6.73
C LEU A 124 5.96 6.32 -7.31
N GLY A 125 5.10 5.70 -6.50
CA GLY A 125 3.75 5.32 -6.91
C GLY A 125 2.90 6.53 -7.23
N SER A 126 2.93 7.57 -6.39
CA SER A 126 2.24 8.84 -6.64
C SER A 126 2.80 9.59 -7.86
N LEU A 127 4.10 9.45 -8.14
CA LEU A 127 4.70 10.03 -9.34
C LEU A 127 4.24 9.29 -10.60
N ALA A 128 4.27 7.96 -10.59
CA ALA A 128 3.88 7.14 -11.74
C ALA A 128 2.38 7.18 -12.02
N SER A 129 1.54 7.24 -10.98
CA SER A 129 0.07 7.26 -11.11
C SER A 129 -0.44 8.50 -11.84
N LYS A 130 0.26 9.64 -11.74
CA LYS A 130 -0.02 10.86 -12.52
C LYS A 130 0.05 10.62 -14.03
N TYR A 131 0.78 9.60 -14.46
CA TYR A 131 0.92 9.20 -15.85
C TYR A 131 0.08 7.95 -16.22
N GLY A 132 -0.77 7.46 -15.31
CA GLY A 132 -1.58 6.27 -15.55
C GLY A 132 -0.86 4.95 -15.36
N TYR A 133 0.27 4.94 -14.62
CA TYR A 133 1.06 3.73 -14.38
C TYR A 133 0.90 3.23 -12.95
N ASN A 134 0.67 1.91 -12.82
CA ASN A 134 0.87 1.21 -11.55
C ASN A 134 2.37 1.00 -11.32
N ILE A 135 2.80 0.79 -10.07
CA ILE A 135 4.18 0.32 -9.81
C ILE A 135 4.20 -0.96 -9.00
N ARG A 136 5.23 -1.77 -9.25
CA ARG A 136 5.60 -2.94 -8.46
C ARG A 136 7.08 -2.85 -8.14
N ILE A 137 7.47 -3.22 -6.93
CA ILE A 137 8.85 -3.12 -6.46
C ILE A 137 9.39 -4.52 -6.23
N PHE A 138 10.58 -4.78 -6.75
CA PHE A 138 11.25 -6.07 -6.68
C PHE A 138 12.72 -5.93 -6.29
N ASN A 139 13.31 -7.02 -5.79
CA ASN A 139 14.75 -7.22 -5.81
C ASN A 139 15.19 -8.01 -7.06
N TYR A 140 16.49 -8.19 -7.23
CA TYR A 140 17.06 -8.97 -8.35
C TYR A 140 16.76 -10.48 -8.27
N GLN A 141 16.33 -10.99 -7.12
CA GLN A 141 15.82 -12.37 -6.97
C GLN A 141 14.36 -12.51 -7.42
N LYS A 142 13.78 -11.44 -8.00
CA LYS A 142 12.39 -11.37 -8.47
C LYS A 142 11.36 -11.48 -7.34
N GLU A 143 11.77 -11.23 -6.10
CA GLU A 143 10.85 -11.24 -4.96
C GLU A 143 10.04 -9.94 -4.96
N PRO A 144 8.68 -10.00 -4.95
CA PRO A 144 7.86 -8.81 -4.86
C PRO A 144 7.98 -8.21 -3.45
N LEU A 145 8.29 -6.93 -3.36
CA LEU A 145 8.52 -6.21 -2.11
C LEU A 145 7.35 -5.28 -1.76
N ALA A 146 6.75 -4.66 -2.76
CA ALA A 146 5.61 -3.77 -2.59
C ALA A 146 4.91 -3.46 -3.92
N THR A 147 3.70 -2.93 -3.86
CA THR A 147 2.93 -2.46 -5.01
C THR A 147 2.24 -1.13 -4.70
N TYR A 148 1.97 -0.37 -5.76
CA TYR A 148 1.11 0.80 -5.73
C TYR A 148 0.19 0.72 -6.96
N THR A 149 -1.07 0.36 -6.74
CA THR A 149 -2.03 0.04 -7.80
C THR A 149 -3.20 1.01 -7.75
N CYS A 150 -3.57 1.57 -8.89
CA CYS A 150 -4.63 2.57 -9.00
C CYS A 150 -5.78 2.12 -9.89
N ASN A 151 -6.95 2.68 -9.62
CA ASN A 151 -8.11 2.64 -10.50
C ASN A 151 -8.21 3.94 -11.31
N PHE A 152 -7.53 3.95 -12.45
CA PHE A 152 -7.50 5.11 -13.33
C PHE A 152 -8.87 5.51 -13.92
N PRO A 153 -9.80 4.58 -14.20
CA PRO A 153 -11.17 4.94 -14.60
C PRO A 153 -12.00 5.75 -13.59
N GLN A 154 -11.62 5.82 -12.31
CA GLN A 154 -12.35 6.58 -11.28
C GLN A 154 -11.84 8.02 -11.14
N SER A 155 -12.75 8.94 -10.80
CA SER A 155 -12.44 10.33 -10.47
C SER A 155 -13.00 10.70 -9.09
N PRO A 156 -12.16 10.99 -8.09
CA PRO A 156 -10.69 11.00 -8.14
C PRO A 156 -10.10 9.59 -8.31
N VAL A 157 -8.88 9.51 -8.86
CA VAL A 157 -8.16 8.24 -8.96
C VAL A 157 -7.91 7.70 -7.55
N SER A 158 -8.42 6.51 -7.27
CA SER A 158 -8.14 5.78 -6.02
C SER A 158 -6.95 4.86 -6.21
N CYS A 159 -5.99 4.90 -5.28
CA CYS A 159 -4.79 4.07 -5.31
C CYS A 159 -4.59 3.32 -3.99
N ARG A 160 -4.07 2.11 -4.07
CA ARG A 160 -3.75 1.24 -2.95
C ARG A 160 -2.28 0.87 -2.98
N LEU A 161 -1.58 1.18 -1.89
CA LEU A 161 -0.22 0.74 -1.61
C LEU A 161 -0.28 -0.54 -0.79
N GLN A 162 0.46 -1.57 -1.19
CA GLN A 162 0.59 -2.82 -0.43
C GLN A 162 2.07 -3.12 -0.22
N MET A 163 2.47 -3.33 1.05
CA MET A 163 3.82 -3.78 1.39
C MET A 163 3.81 -5.29 1.54
N ASN A 164 4.79 -5.97 0.96
CA ASN A 164 4.95 -7.41 1.18
C ASN A 164 5.73 -7.61 2.48
N ASN A 165 5.01 -7.90 3.56
CA ASN A 165 5.60 -8.13 4.88
C ASN A 165 6.11 -9.57 5.03
N GLN A 166 6.73 -10.15 4.01
CA GLN A 166 7.42 -11.42 4.18
C GLN A 166 8.65 -11.21 5.07
N THR A 167 8.43 -11.23 6.37
CA THR A 167 9.47 -11.54 7.35
C THR A 167 10.01 -12.92 6.98
N LYS A 168 11.14 -12.97 6.28
CA LYS A 168 11.98 -14.17 6.30
C LYS A 168 12.50 -14.32 7.72
N VAL A 169 11.70 -14.97 8.57
CA VAL A 169 12.14 -15.41 9.88
C VAL A 169 13.11 -16.57 9.63
N GLY A 170 14.38 -16.25 9.44
CA GLY A 170 15.45 -17.22 9.30
C GLY A 170 15.79 -17.81 10.66
N PHE A 171 15.03 -18.81 11.10
CA PHE A 171 15.53 -19.75 12.10
C PHE A 171 16.48 -20.73 11.40
N SER A 172 17.76 -20.37 11.35
CA SER A 172 18.82 -21.35 11.10
C SER A 172 18.98 -22.16 12.39
N PHE A 173 18.32 -23.31 12.48
CA PHE A 173 18.75 -24.36 13.38
C PHE A 173 19.91 -25.07 12.68
N ALA A 174 21.12 -24.77 13.12
CA ALA A 174 22.27 -25.62 12.87
C ALA A 174 22.12 -26.88 13.72
N LEU A 175 22.12 -28.04 13.06
CA LEU A 175 22.43 -29.35 13.62
C LEU A 175 23.47 -30.00 12.72
#